data_AF-A0A6S6VVX0-F1
#
_entry.id   AF-A0A6S6VVX0-F1
#
_cell.length_a   1.000
_cell.length_b   1.000
_cell.length_c   1.000
_cell.angle_alpha   90.00
_cell.angle_beta   90.00
_cell.angle_gamma   90.00
#
_symmetry.space_group_name_H-M   'P 1'
#
loop_
_entity.id
_entity.type
_entity.pdbx_description
1 polymer ?
#
loop_
_entity_poly.entity_id
_entity_poly.type
_entity_poly.pdbx_seq_one_letter_code
_entity_poly.pdbx_strand_id
1 'polypeptide(L)'
;MASNTTPPPRIRAALFDMDGLLIDSEDLYTEVTNIILKRYNRPSIPWSIKAQLQGRPGPQAGVIFHNWAQLPISHEQFMAEQSGLQKDLFKRTKPLPGVMELLSGLKSKGVHMALATSSHKGNFELKSAHLGDLFGYFEKEHQVLGDDPRIPAGRGKPAPDIYLLALSTLNKTLEAQGQPPIQPEECLVFEDSVPGVESGRRAGMQVVWCPHPELLVEYKGREKEVLAGLTGEHKEDEEAQLQKTEVEVIQGKRRVGMPGEIDDGWGRLHHSLENFPYESYGIGSKL
;
A
#
# COMPACT_ATOMS: atom_id res chain seq x y z
N MET A 1 -5.43 25.92 -22.17
CA MET A 1 -6.65 25.12 -21.90
C MET A 1 -6.89 25.22 -20.40
N ALA A 2 -8.07 25.64 -19.96
CA ALA A 2 -8.36 25.75 -18.52
C ALA A 2 -8.24 24.35 -17.89
N SER A 3 -7.43 24.21 -16.83
CA SER A 3 -7.35 22.96 -16.09
C SER A 3 -8.73 22.71 -15.50
N ASN A 4 -9.39 21.64 -15.97
CA ASN A 4 -10.73 21.28 -15.55
C ASN A 4 -10.65 20.58 -14.19
N THR A 5 -10.05 21.24 -13.19
CA THR A 5 -9.80 20.66 -11.86
C THR A 5 -11.05 20.84 -11.01
N THR A 6 -12.09 20.04 -11.33
CA THR A 6 -13.13 19.76 -10.34
C THR A 6 -12.41 19.11 -9.15
N PRO A 7 -12.51 19.67 -7.93
CA PRO A 7 -11.86 19.08 -6.77
C PRO A 7 -12.30 17.62 -6.60
N PRO A 8 -11.41 16.73 -6.13
CA PRO A 8 -11.75 15.32 -5.94
C PRO A 8 -13.01 15.18 -5.07
N PRO A 9 -13.84 14.16 -5.31
CA PRO A 9 -15.08 14.00 -4.55
C PRO A 9 -14.78 13.69 -3.08
N ARG A 10 -15.81 13.84 -2.26
CA ARG A 10 -15.75 13.50 -0.83
C ARG A 10 -15.40 12.02 -0.65
N ILE A 11 -14.54 11.76 0.32
CA ILE A 11 -14.16 10.41 0.72
C ILE A 11 -15.24 9.74 1.58
N ARG A 12 -15.60 8.50 1.22
CA ARG A 12 -16.49 7.59 1.96
C ARG A 12 -15.78 6.34 2.46
N ALA A 13 -14.67 5.94 1.83
CA ALA A 13 -13.85 4.81 2.26
C ALA A 13 -12.36 5.17 2.35
N ALA A 14 -11.67 4.60 3.33
CA ALA A 14 -10.23 4.65 3.47
C ALA A 14 -9.66 3.22 3.36
N LEU A 15 -8.70 3.02 2.46
CA LEU A 15 -8.06 1.73 2.22
C LEU A 15 -6.60 1.84 2.63
N PHE A 16 -6.13 0.94 3.48
CA PHE A 16 -4.83 1.07 4.12
C PHE A 16 -3.86 -0.01 3.65
N ASP A 17 -2.66 0.38 3.24
CA ASP A 17 -1.52 -0.53 3.36
C ASP A 17 -1.23 -0.83 4.85
N MET A 18 -0.31 -1.75 5.13
CA MET A 18 0.07 -2.13 6.49
C MET A 18 1.53 -1.81 6.80
N ASP A 19 2.45 -2.27 5.95
CA ASP A 19 3.86 -2.40 6.27
C ASP A 19 4.56 -1.07 6.00
N GLY A 20 5.14 -0.44 7.02
CA GLY A 20 5.72 0.90 6.88
C GLY A 20 4.71 2.05 6.97
N LEU A 21 3.41 1.73 7.05
CA LEU A 21 2.32 2.71 7.17
C LEU A 21 1.54 2.59 8.49
N LEU A 22 0.93 1.43 8.75
CA LEU A 22 0.19 1.19 10.01
C LEU A 22 1.14 0.74 11.10
N ILE A 23 2.18 -0.02 10.74
CA ILE A 23 3.16 -0.58 11.66
C ILE A 23 4.59 -0.37 11.16
N ASP A 24 5.54 -0.31 12.09
CA ASP A 24 6.98 -0.11 11.86
C ASP A 24 7.73 -1.35 11.32
N SER A 25 7.03 -2.24 10.60
CA SER A 25 7.58 -3.53 10.17
C SER A 25 8.75 -3.41 9.17
N GLU A 26 8.82 -2.34 8.38
CA GLU A 26 9.89 -2.08 7.42
C GLU A 26 11.29 -1.97 8.06
N ASP A 27 11.36 -1.45 9.29
CA ASP A 27 12.61 -1.40 10.04
C ASP A 27 13.03 -2.81 10.52
N LEU A 28 12.06 -3.64 10.88
CA LEU A 28 12.30 -5.03 11.26
C LEU A 28 12.68 -5.90 10.05
N TYR A 29 12.08 -5.66 8.89
CA TYR A 29 12.53 -6.26 7.62
C TYR A 29 14.00 -5.90 7.34
N THR A 30 14.36 -4.63 7.56
CA THR A 30 15.73 -4.14 7.40
C THR A 30 16.68 -4.80 8.41
N GLU A 31 16.28 -4.92 9.68
CA GLU A 31 17.04 -5.58 10.75
C GLU A 31 17.31 -7.06 10.39
N VAL A 32 16.26 -7.82 10.05
CA VAL A 32 16.37 -9.22 9.60
C VAL A 32 17.36 -9.36 8.44
N THR A 33 17.18 -8.53 7.41
CA THR A 33 17.98 -8.57 6.19
C THR A 33 19.45 -8.29 6.50
N ASN A 34 19.72 -7.26 7.30
CA ASN A 34 21.09 -6.88 7.67
C ASN A 34 21.79 -7.89 8.59
N ILE A 35 21.05 -8.60 9.45
CA ILE A 35 21.59 -9.72 10.22
C ILE A 35 22.11 -10.81 9.28
N ILE A 36 21.33 -11.18 8.26
CA ILE A 36 21.72 -12.21 7.29
C ILE A 36 22.90 -11.72 6.43
N LEU A 37 22.81 -10.52 5.85
CA LEU A 37 23.89 -9.92 5.05
C LEU A 37 25.22 -9.94 5.81
N LYS A 38 25.21 -9.56 7.09
CA LYS A 38 26.39 -9.55 7.96
C LYS A 38 27.00 -10.95 8.14
N ARG A 39 26.19 -12.00 8.29
CA ARG A 39 26.70 -13.40 8.41
C ARG A 39 27.52 -13.82 7.20
N TYR A 40 27.19 -13.28 6.03
CA TYR A 40 27.83 -13.58 4.76
C TYR A 40 28.76 -12.45 4.27
N ASN A 41 29.25 -11.61 5.19
CA ASN A 41 30.20 -10.53 4.91
C ASN A 41 29.72 -9.54 3.82
N ARG A 42 28.42 -9.32 3.71
CA ARG A 42 27.84 -8.27 2.86
C ARG A 42 27.54 -7.01 3.67
N PRO A 43 27.67 -5.82 3.05
CA PRO A 43 27.28 -4.57 3.70
C PRO A 43 25.76 -4.57 3.95
N SER A 44 25.33 -3.71 4.87
CA SER A 44 23.91 -3.43 5.07
C SER A 44 23.25 -3.00 3.76
N ILE A 45 21.96 -3.33 3.62
CA ILE A 45 21.18 -2.95 2.45
C ILE A 45 21.12 -1.41 2.31
N PRO A 46 21.56 -0.85 1.18
CA PRO A 46 21.47 0.59 0.95
C PRO A 46 20.03 0.97 0.60
N TRP A 47 19.67 2.23 0.85
CA TRP A 47 18.34 2.76 0.55
C TRP A 47 17.97 2.67 -0.93
N SER A 48 18.93 2.87 -1.83
CA SER A 48 18.73 2.68 -3.27
C SER A 48 18.25 1.29 -3.67
N ILE A 49 18.53 0.25 -2.87
CA ILE A 49 18.00 -1.11 -3.07
C ILE A 49 16.73 -1.29 -2.25
N LYS A 50 16.71 -0.87 -0.97
CA LYS A 50 15.53 -0.98 -0.11
C LYS A 50 14.31 -0.34 -0.76
N ALA A 51 14.44 0.87 -1.32
CA ALA A 51 13.38 1.58 -2.03
C ALA A 51 12.75 0.78 -3.17
N GLN A 52 13.53 -0.08 -3.83
CA GLN A 52 13.02 -0.96 -4.88
C GLN A 52 12.29 -2.20 -4.34
N LEU A 53 12.48 -2.57 -3.07
CA LEU A 53 11.82 -3.72 -2.45
C LEU A 53 10.48 -3.34 -1.80
N GLN A 54 10.40 -2.15 -1.20
CA GLN A 54 9.26 -1.71 -0.39
C GLN A 54 7.96 -1.69 -1.18
N GLY A 55 6.89 -2.22 -0.57
CA GLY A 55 5.56 -2.30 -1.15
C GLY A 55 5.33 -3.36 -2.24
N ARG A 56 6.40 -4.02 -2.74
CA ARG A 56 6.27 -5.05 -3.77
C ARG A 56 5.83 -6.40 -3.20
N PRO A 57 5.16 -7.26 -4.00
CA PRO A 57 4.98 -8.65 -3.65
C PRO A 57 6.31 -9.36 -3.36
N GLY A 58 6.32 -10.20 -2.33
CA GLY A 58 7.53 -10.88 -1.85
C GLY A 58 8.38 -11.57 -2.93
N PRO A 59 7.78 -12.33 -3.89
CA PRO A 59 8.54 -12.94 -4.97
C PRO A 59 9.30 -11.94 -5.85
N GLN A 60 8.69 -10.79 -6.16
CA GLN A 60 9.32 -9.75 -6.99
C GLN A 60 10.44 -9.03 -6.23
N ALA A 61 10.19 -8.68 -4.96
CA ALA A 61 11.22 -8.11 -4.08
C ALA A 61 12.41 -9.07 -3.91
N GLY A 62 12.13 -10.38 -3.78
CA GLY A 62 13.15 -11.42 -3.67
C GLY A 62 14.11 -11.44 -4.86
N VAL A 63 13.62 -11.30 -6.09
CA VAL A 63 14.46 -11.26 -7.31
C VAL A 63 15.44 -10.09 -7.26
N ILE A 64 14.95 -8.88 -6.96
CA ILE A 64 15.78 -7.67 -6.86
C ILE A 64 16.83 -7.84 -5.76
N PHE A 65 16.40 -8.29 -4.58
CA PHE A 65 17.30 -8.51 -3.44
C PHE A 65 18.39 -9.52 -3.78
N HIS A 66 18.06 -10.69 -4.32
CA HIS A 66 19.06 -11.73 -4.62
C HIS A 66 20.03 -11.31 -5.71
N ASN A 67 19.57 -10.59 -6.72
CA ASN A 67 20.43 -10.04 -7.77
C ASN A 67 21.46 -9.06 -7.23
N TRP A 68 21.09 -8.21 -6.26
CA TRP A 68 22.03 -7.31 -5.61
C TRP A 68 22.90 -8.03 -4.57
N ALA A 69 22.30 -8.85 -3.71
CA ALA A 69 22.92 -9.43 -2.53
C ALA A 69 23.91 -10.54 -2.86
N GLN A 70 23.72 -11.32 -3.94
CA GLN A 70 24.65 -12.36 -4.42
C GLN A 70 25.25 -13.20 -3.26
N LEU A 71 24.40 -13.65 -2.34
CA LEU A 71 24.85 -14.40 -1.17
C LEU A 71 25.28 -15.81 -1.58
N PRO A 72 26.33 -16.38 -0.96
CA PRO A 72 26.83 -17.72 -1.30
C PRO A 72 25.98 -18.84 -0.66
N ILE A 73 24.66 -18.71 -0.72
CA ILE A 73 23.68 -19.67 -0.18
C ILE A 73 22.52 -19.85 -1.15
N SER A 74 21.81 -20.97 -1.03
CA SER A 74 20.62 -21.19 -1.82
C SER A 74 19.49 -20.24 -1.40
N HIS A 75 18.55 -20.01 -2.31
CA HIS A 75 17.32 -19.27 -2.00
C HIS A 75 16.56 -19.91 -0.84
N GLU A 76 16.45 -21.24 -0.81
CA GLU A 76 15.80 -21.99 0.27
C GLU A 76 16.47 -21.73 1.63
N GLN A 77 17.81 -21.77 1.69
CA GLN A 77 18.54 -21.48 2.92
C GLN A 77 18.31 -20.04 3.37
N PHE A 78 18.33 -19.07 2.45
CA PHE A 78 18.03 -17.67 2.77
C PHE A 78 16.62 -17.52 3.36
N MET A 79 15.61 -18.13 2.72
CA MET A 79 14.22 -18.06 3.18
C MET A 79 14.05 -18.71 4.56
N ALA A 80 14.75 -19.81 4.84
CA ALA A 80 14.74 -20.46 6.14
C ALA A 80 15.36 -19.58 7.24
N GLU A 81 16.52 -18.96 6.98
CA GLU A 81 17.16 -18.02 7.91
C GLU A 81 16.29 -16.78 8.16
N GLN A 82 15.73 -16.21 7.09
CA GLN A 82 14.84 -15.06 7.14
C GLN A 82 13.59 -15.37 7.96
N SER A 83 12.91 -16.47 7.66
CA SER A 83 11.72 -16.91 8.40
C SER A 83 12.01 -17.16 9.88
N GLY A 84 13.18 -17.73 10.20
CA GLY A 84 13.62 -17.94 11.58
C GLY A 84 13.72 -16.62 12.36
N LEU A 85 14.36 -15.60 11.77
CA LEU A 85 14.50 -14.28 12.39
C LEU A 85 13.17 -13.51 12.46
N GLN A 86 12.35 -13.58 11.40
CA GLN A 86 11.06 -12.90 11.34
C GLN A 86 10.10 -13.38 12.43
N LYS A 87 10.08 -14.69 12.74
CA LYS A 87 9.22 -15.26 13.80
C LYS A 87 9.40 -14.61 15.17
N ASP A 88 10.59 -14.10 15.46
CA ASP A 88 10.87 -13.45 16.75
C ASP A 88 10.76 -11.94 16.62
N LEU A 89 11.29 -11.36 15.54
CA LEU A 89 11.34 -9.91 15.37
C LEU A 89 9.96 -9.32 15.07
N PHE A 90 9.12 -9.96 14.26
CA PHE A 90 7.81 -9.39 13.87
C PHE A 90 6.80 -9.30 15.02
N LYS A 91 7.00 -10.04 16.11
CA LYS A 91 6.22 -9.87 17.35
C LYS A 91 6.50 -8.54 18.06
N ARG A 92 7.52 -7.79 17.62
CA ARG A 92 7.93 -6.49 18.17
C ARG A 92 7.34 -5.31 17.38
N THR A 93 6.61 -5.54 16.30
CA THR A 93 5.98 -4.47 15.52
C THR A 93 5.09 -3.61 16.42
N LYS A 94 5.06 -2.32 16.12
CA LYS A 94 4.28 -1.31 16.82
C LYS A 94 3.51 -0.45 15.83
N PRO A 95 2.36 0.09 16.23
CA PRO A 95 1.69 1.12 15.45
C PRO A 95 2.62 2.32 15.24
N LEU A 96 2.63 2.86 14.01
CA LEU A 96 3.33 4.10 13.72
C LEU A 96 2.60 5.32 14.35
N PRO A 97 3.31 6.44 14.59
CA PRO A 97 2.70 7.65 15.13
C PRO A 97 1.47 8.11 14.34
N GLY A 98 0.44 8.57 15.05
CA GLY A 98 -0.81 9.07 14.46
C GLY A 98 -1.78 7.99 13.98
N VAL A 99 -1.36 6.73 13.80
CA VAL A 99 -2.22 5.67 13.24
C VAL A 99 -3.51 5.45 14.05
N MET A 100 -3.40 5.32 15.37
CA MET A 100 -4.57 5.07 16.22
C MET A 100 -5.54 6.25 16.23
N GLU A 101 -5.02 7.49 16.21
CA GLU A 101 -5.83 8.70 16.12
C GLU A 101 -6.52 8.79 14.76
N LEU A 102 -5.80 8.49 13.68
CA LEU A 102 -6.31 8.46 12.32
C LEU A 102 -7.50 7.50 12.21
N LEU A 103 -7.31 6.23 12.59
CA LEU A 103 -8.34 5.18 12.48
C LEU A 103 -9.57 5.51 13.34
N SER A 104 -9.37 5.95 14.58
CA SER A 104 -10.46 6.39 15.46
C SER A 104 -11.23 7.58 14.88
N GLY A 105 -10.50 8.57 14.36
CA GLY A 105 -11.06 9.76 13.76
C GLY A 105 -11.83 9.48 12.47
N LEU A 106 -11.39 8.52 11.64
CA LEU A 106 -12.12 8.06 10.46
C LEU A 106 -13.40 7.32 10.84
N LYS A 107 -13.31 6.39 11.80
CA LYS A 107 -14.45 5.64 12.32
C LYS A 107 -15.53 6.57 12.88
N SER A 108 -15.14 7.56 13.69
CA SER A 108 -16.06 8.55 14.26
C SER A 108 -16.78 9.41 13.22
N LYS A 109 -16.21 9.54 12.01
CA LYS A 109 -16.76 10.30 10.88
C LYS A 109 -17.52 9.41 9.87
N GLY A 110 -17.70 8.12 10.19
CA GLY A 110 -18.45 7.18 9.35
C GLY A 110 -17.73 6.77 8.07
N VAL A 111 -16.40 6.85 8.04
CA VAL A 111 -15.61 6.37 6.89
C VAL A 111 -15.44 4.86 7.00
N HIS A 112 -15.78 4.15 5.92
CA HIS A 112 -15.56 2.71 5.82
C HIS A 112 -14.07 2.40 5.67
N MET A 113 -13.57 1.33 6.31
CA MET A 113 -12.15 1.02 6.33
C MET A 113 -11.87 -0.41 5.92
N ALA A 114 -10.87 -0.60 5.06
CA ALA A 114 -10.35 -1.91 4.69
C ALA A 114 -8.82 -1.91 4.70
N LEU A 115 -8.24 -3.08 4.94
CA LEU A 115 -6.80 -3.33 4.91
C LEU A 115 -6.43 -4.03 3.59
N ALA A 116 -5.34 -3.59 2.98
CA ALA A 116 -4.83 -4.10 1.71
C ALA A 116 -3.30 -4.20 1.76
N THR A 117 -2.78 -5.35 2.21
CA THR A 117 -1.34 -5.59 2.40
C THR A 117 -0.78 -6.59 1.38
N SER A 118 0.45 -6.35 0.90
CA SER A 118 1.21 -7.33 0.10
C SER A 118 1.75 -8.51 0.92
N SER A 119 1.58 -8.47 2.25
CA SER A 119 1.97 -9.56 3.14
C SER A 119 1.08 -10.78 2.96
N HIS A 120 1.70 -11.96 2.83
CA HIS A 120 0.98 -13.22 2.93
C HIS A 120 0.47 -13.46 4.36
N LYS A 121 -0.54 -14.32 4.50
CA LYS A 121 -1.24 -14.58 5.75
C LYS A 121 -0.32 -14.87 6.95
N GLY A 122 0.66 -15.75 6.78
CA GLY A 122 1.59 -16.09 7.87
C GLY A 122 2.39 -14.90 8.40
N ASN A 123 2.86 -14.01 7.51
CA ASN A 123 3.60 -12.81 7.93
C ASN A 123 2.67 -11.75 8.49
N PHE A 124 1.46 -11.60 7.94
CA PHE A 124 0.43 -10.77 8.54
C PHE A 124 0.18 -11.17 10.00
N GLU A 125 -0.09 -12.46 10.26
CA GLU A 125 -0.36 -12.97 11.62
C GLU A 125 0.80 -12.73 12.59
N LEU A 126 2.05 -12.96 12.16
CA LEU A 126 3.23 -12.69 12.99
C LEU A 126 3.38 -11.22 13.38
N LYS A 127 2.96 -10.30 12.49
CA LYS A 127 3.07 -8.85 12.67
C LYS A 127 1.87 -8.23 13.39
N SER A 128 0.71 -8.90 13.37
CA SER A 128 -0.57 -8.30 13.80
C SER A 128 -1.19 -8.95 15.03
N ALA A 129 -0.86 -10.19 15.37
CA ALA A 129 -1.58 -10.95 16.40
C ALA A 129 -1.56 -10.30 17.80
N HIS A 130 -0.50 -9.56 18.15
CA HIS A 130 -0.39 -8.83 19.42
C HIS A 130 -0.97 -7.40 19.36
N LEU A 131 -1.47 -6.95 18.21
CA LEU A 131 -1.96 -5.60 17.96
C LEU A 131 -3.48 -5.58 17.72
N GLY A 132 -4.23 -6.30 18.54
CA GLY A 132 -5.69 -6.42 18.42
C GLY A 132 -6.43 -5.08 18.42
N ASP A 133 -5.97 -4.10 19.21
CA ASP A 133 -6.57 -2.76 19.27
C ASP A 133 -6.45 -1.99 17.94
N LEU A 134 -5.35 -2.21 17.21
CA LEU A 134 -5.11 -1.61 15.89
C LEU A 134 -5.91 -2.35 14.81
N PHE A 135 -5.73 -3.66 14.70
CA PHE A 135 -6.33 -4.42 13.60
C PHE A 135 -7.83 -4.71 13.80
N GLY A 136 -8.36 -4.48 15.01
CA GLY A 136 -9.79 -4.51 15.30
C GLY A 136 -10.60 -3.42 14.60
N TYR A 137 -9.97 -2.43 13.97
CA TYR A 137 -10.64 -1.46 13.09
C TYR A 137 -11.04 -2.03 11.73
N PHE A 138 -10.48 -3.18 11.34
CA PHE A 138 -10.74 -3.84 10.06
C PHE A 138 -11.43 -5.17 10.31
N GLU A 139 -12.69 -5.29 9.90
CA GLU A 139 -13.39 -6.58 9.94
C GLU A 139 -12.67 -7.60 9.04
N LYS A 140 -12.75 -8.89 9.38
CA LYS A 140 -11.92 -9.93 8.72
C LYS A 140 -12.19 -10.02 7.22
N GLU A 141 -13.43 -9.84 6.81
CA GLU A 141 -13.85 -9.78 5.40
C GLU A 141 -13.26 -8.59 4.64
N HIS A 142 -12.86 -7.53 5.33
CA HIS A 142 -12.25 -6.30 4.80
C HIS A 142 -10.72 -6.31 4.93
N GLN A 143 -10.13 -7.46 5.26
CA GLN A 143 -8.69 -7.67 5.22
C GLN A 143 -8.32 -8.43 3.95
N VAL A 144 -7.63 -7.75 3.04
CA VAL A 144 -7.08 -8.32 1.80
C VAL A 144 -5.58 -8.48 1.97
N LEU A 145 -5.11 -9.72 1.86
CA LEU A 145 -3.72 -10.11 2.06
C LEU A 145 -3.04 -10.42 0.71
N GLY A 146 -1.71 -10.46 0.68
CA GLY A 146 -0.95 -10.62 -0.57
C GLY A 146 -1.08 -11.98 -1.23
N ASP A 147 -1.52 -12.99 -0.47
CA ASP A 147 -1.84 -14.35 -0.93
C ASP A 147 -3.35 -14.60 -1.07
N ASP A 148 -4.16 -13.55 -1.13
CA ASP A 148 -5.60 -13.67 -1.33
C ASP A 148 -5.90 -14.28 -2.72
N PRO A 149 -6.60 -15.43 -2.79
CA PRO A 149 -6.83 -16.15 -4.05
C PRO A 149 -7.75 -15.40 -5.02
N ARG A 150 -8.42 -14.32 -4.56
CA ARG A 150 -9.24 -13.45 -5.40
C ARG A 150 -8.40 -12.46 -6.22
N ILE A 151 -7.12 -12.30 -5.89
CA ILE A 151 -6.17 -11.50 -6.68
C ILE A 151 -5.55 -12.42 -7.75
N PRO A 152 -5.64 -12.08 -9.04
CA PRO A 152 -5.03 -12.89 -10.08
C PRO A 152 -3.50 -12.98 -9.92
N ALA A 153 -2.94 -14.15 -10.24
CA ALA A 153 -1.50 -14.37 -10.15
C ALA A 153 -0.71 -13.31 -10.93
N GLY A 154 0.30 -12.71 -10.28
CA GLY A 154 1.12 -11.65 -10.86
C GLY A 154 0.51 -10.25 -10.79
N ARG A 155 -0.71 -10.08 -10.26
CA ARG A 155 -1.41 -8.79 -10.16
C ARG A 155 -1.38 -8.17 -8.76
N GLY A 156 -0.27 -8.34 -8.05
CA GLY A 156 0.02 -7.56 -6.85
C GLY A 156 0.42 -6.12 -7.20
N LYS A 157 0.68 -5.28 -6.18
CA LYS A 157 1.15 -3.89 -6.38
C LYS A 157 2.34 -3.88 -7.35
N PRO A 158 2.34 -3.04 -8.41
CA PRO A 158 1.53 -1.83 -8.57
C PRO A 158 0.23 -2.03 -9.37
N ALA A 159 -0.21 -3.26 -9.63
CA ALA A 159 -1.53 -3.49 -10.21
C ALA A 159 -2.63 -3.05 -9.22
N PRO A 160 -3.80 -2.56 -9.70
CA PRO A 160 -4.82 -1.98 -8.83
C PRO A 160 -5.66 -3.01 -8.05
N ASP A 161 -5.49 -4.30 -8.36
CA ASP A 161 -6.38 -5.39 -7.99
C ASP A 161 -6.59 -5.50 -6.47
N ILE A 162 -5.55 -5.29 -5.66
CA ILE A 162 -5.67 -5.39 -4.20
C ILE A 162 -6.61 -4.32 -3.62
N TYR A 163 -6.56 -3.09 -4.15
CA TYR A 163 -7.41 -1.98 -3.70
C TYR A 163 -8.82 -2.10 -4.26
N LEU A 164 -8.97 -2.54 -5.51
CA LEU A 164 -10.28 -2.84 -6.09
C LEU A 164 -10.98 -3.97 -5.33
N LEU A 165 -10.23 -5.00 -4.93
CA LEU A 165 -10.73 -6.09 -4.10
C LEU A 165 -11.13 -5.58 -2.71
N ALA A 166 -10.30 -4.75 -2.06
CA ALA A 166 -10.63 -4.16 -0.77
C ALA A 166 -11.93 -3.34 -0.84
N LEU A 167 -12.08 -2.48 -1.86
CA LEU A 167 -13.32 -1.76 -2.12
C LEU A 167 -14.51 -2.72 -2.38
N SER A 168 -14.31 -3.78 -3.16
CA SER A 168 -15.34 -4.78 -3.42
C SER A 168 -15.86 -5.43 -2.14
N THR A 169 -14.98 -5.72 -1.16
CA THR A 169 -15.42 -6.27 0.13
C THR A 169 -16.32 -5.30 0.88
N LEU A 170 -15.98 -4.01 0.95
CA LEU A 170 -16.80 -2.97 1.56
C LEU A 170 -18.15 -2.85 0.86
N ASN A 171 -18.14 -2.83 -0.47
CA ASN A 171 -19.37 -2.70 -1.26
C ASN A 171 -20.33 -3.89 -1.09
N LYS A 172 -19.82 -5.11 -0.88
CA LYS A 172 -20.66 -6.27 -0.55
C LYS A 172 -21.38 -6.09 0.80
N THR A 173 -20.69 -5.57 1.80
CA THR A 173 -21.30 -5.25 3.11
C THR A 173 -22.36 -4.15 2.97
N LEU A 174 -22.06 -3.10 2.21
CA LEU A 174 -23.01 -2.00 1.94
C LEU A 174 -24.26 -2.48 1.19
N GLU A 175 -24.09 -3.31 0.17
CA GLU A 175 -25.19 -3.90 -0.59
C GLU A 175 -26.10 -4.73 0.32
N ALA A 176 -25.53 -5.58 1.18
CA ALA A 176 -26.28 -6.36 2.17
C ALA A 176 -27.05 -5.48 3.17
N GLN A 177 -26.57 -4.25 3.41
CA GLN A 177 -27.21 -3.25 4.27
C GLN A 177 -28.17 -2.31 3.50
N GLY A 178 -28.35 -2.51 2.19
CA GLY A 178 -29.19 -1.65 1.35
C GLY A 178 -28.64 -0.24 1.14
N GLN A 179 -27.33 -0.05 1.30
CA GLN A 179 -26.64 1.23 1.12
C GLN A 179 -26.04 1.35 -0.29
N PRO A 180 -25.93 2.58 -0.84
CA PRO A 180 -25.34 2.77 -2.16
C PRO A 180 -23.85 2.39 -2.17
N PRO A 181 -23.34 1.77 -3.25
CA PRO A 181 -21.94 1.41 -3.36
C PRO A 181 -21.05 2.65 -3.32
N ILE A 182 -19.82 2.45 -2.87
CA ILE A 182 -18.73 3.43 -2.92
C ILE A 182 -18.00 3.27 -4.25
N GLN A 183 -17.80 4.38 -4.94
CA GLN A 183 -17.03 4.44 -6.18
C GLN A 183 -15.52 4.58 -5.88
N PRO A 184 -14.62 4.16 -6.78
CA PRO A 184 -13.18 4.32 -6.57
C PRO A 184 -12.76 5.77 -6.29
N GLU A 185 -13.41 6.73 -6.94
CA GLU A 185 -13.16 8.16 -6.74
C GLU A 185 -13.48 8.68 -5.32
N GLU A 186 -14.39 7.99 -4.61
CA GLU A 186 -14.77 8.25 -3.22
C GLU A 186 -13.85 7.51 -2.20
N CYS A 187 -12.78 6.86 -2.67
CA CYS A 187 -11.82 6.13 -1.84
C CYS A 187 -10.52 6.92 -1.65
N LEU A 188 -9.96 6.84 -0.44
CA LEU A 188 -8.65 7.35 -0.09
C LEU A 188 -7.73 6.19 0.32
N VAL A 189 -6.72 5.92 -0.51
CA VAL A 189 -5.66 4.96 -0.20
C VAL A 189 -4.61 5.65 0.67
N PHE A 190 -4.14 4.98 1.71
CA PHE A 190 -2.97 5.39 2.48
C PHE A 190 -1.83 4.40 2.19
N GLU A 191 -0.67 4.93 1.83
CA GLU A 191 0.49 4.18 1.37
C GLU A 191 1.80 4.85 1.78
N ASP A 192 2.84 4.05 2.05
CA ASP A 192 4.21 4.53 2.26
C ASP A 192 5.09 4.29 1.01
N SER A 193 4.72 3.31 0.19
CA SER A 193 5.56 2.77 -0.89
C SER A 193 5.20 3.35 -2.27
N VAL A 194 6.19 3.45 -3.16
CA VAL A 194 5.97 3.93 -4.54
C VAL A 194 5.08 2.99 -5.37
N PRO A 195 5.30 1.65 -5.40
CA PRO A 195 4.41 0.74 -6.13
C PRO A 195 2.97 0.76 -5.59
N GLY A 196 2.83 0.99 -4.29
CA GLY A 196 1.55 1.10 -3.63
C GLY A 196 0.78 2.35 -3.98
N VAL A 197 1.46 3.50 -4.02
CA VAL A 197 0.86 4.73 -4.55
C VAL A 197 0.35 4.49 -5.96
N GLU A 198 1.20 3.97 -6.85
CA GLU A 198 0.83 3.66 -8.24
C GLU A 198 -0.39 2.73 -8.34
N SER A 199 -0.45 1.69 -7.50
CA SER A 199 -1.61 0.80 -7.40
C SER A 199 -2.90 1.54 -7.04
N GLY A 200 -2.87 2.42 -6.04
CA GLY A 200 -4.02 3.25 -5.66
C GLY A 200 -4.44 4.22 -6.78
N ARG A 201 -3.47 4.82 -7.49
CA ARG A 201 -3.75 5.68 -8.65
C ARG A 201 -4.41 4.90 -9.79
N ARG A 202 -3.87 3.73 -10.14
CA ARG A 202 -4.44 2.82 -11.13
C ARG A 202 -5.82 2.30 -10.76
N ALA A 203 -6.13 2.20 -9.46
CA ALA A 203 -7.46 1.82 -9.00
C ALA A 203 -8.49 2.95 -9.20
N GLY A 204 -8.07 4.14 -9.66
CA GLY A 204 -8.94 5.30 -9.82
C GLY A 204 -9.25 6.00 -8.49
N MET A 205 -8.36 5.87 -7.50
CA MET A 205 -8.57 6.37 -6.14
C MET A 205 -7.68 7.58 -5.83
N GLN A 206 -8.07 8.34 -4.80
CA GLN A 206 -7.19 9.32 -4.18
C GLN A 206 -6.15 8.59 -3.33
N VAL A 207 -4.95 9.16 -3.18
CA VAL A 207 -3.84 8.54 -2.45
C VAL A 207 -3.16 9.55 -1.53
N VAL A 208 -2.98 9.17 -0.28
CA VAL A 208 -2.01 9.75 0.65
C VAL A 208 -0.73 8.94 0.54
N TRP A 209 0.36 9.60 0.17
CA TRP A 209 1.70 9.02 0.27
C TRP A 209 2.35 9.51 1.55
N CYS A 210 2.65 8.62 2.48
CA CYS A 210 3.31 8.87 3.76
C CYS A 210 4.61 8.05 3.86
N PRO A 211 5.65 8.38 3.07
CA PRO A 211 6.87 7.59 3.00
C PRO A 211 7.73 7.74 4.26
N HIS A 212 8.56 6.72 4.50
CA HIS A 212 9.72 6.87 5.36
C HIS A 212 10.62 8.03 4.86
N PRO A 213 11.23 8.86 5.74
CA PRO A 213 12.03 10.02 5.34
C PRO A 213 13.16 9.70 4.35
N GLU A 214 13.85 8.57 4.54
CA GLU A 214 14.91 8.14 3.64
C GLU A 214 14.40 7.65 2.27
N LEU A 215 13.20 7.08 2.20
CA LEU A 215 12.56 6.77 0.91
C LEU A 215 12.27 8.06 0.16
N LEU A 216 11.78 9.08 0.86
CA LEU A 216 11.56 10.40 0.26
C LEU A 216 12.87 11.02 -0.29
N VAL A 217 14.00 10.79 0.37
CA VAL A 217 15.32 11.23 -0.14
C VAL A 217 15.69 10.55 -1.46
N GLU A 218 15.44 9.24 -1.61
CA GLU A 218 15.68 8.50 -2.86
C GLU A 218 14.85 9.03 -4.04
N TYR A 219 13.67 9.60 -3.76
CA TYR A 219 12.76 10.19 -4.77
C TYR A 219 12.78 11.72 -4.80
N LYS A 220 13.82 12.36 -4.24
CA LYS A 220 13.93 13.82 -4.22
C LYS A 220 13.87 14.41 -5.62
N GLY A 221 12.93 15.32 -5.84
CA GLY A 221 12.67 15.96 -7.14
C GLY A 221 11.77 15.15 -8.08
N ARG A 222 11.35 13.95 -7.69
CA ARG A 222 10.42 13.07 -8.42
C ARG A 222 9.12 12.82 -7.65
N GLU A 223 8.86 13.56 -6.57
CA GLU A 223 7.71 13.36 -5.69
C GLU A 223 6.39 13.47 -6.48
N LYS A 224 6.32 14.41 -7.42
CA LYS A 224 5.15 14.59 -8.30
C LYS A 224 4.91 13.38 -9.22
N GLU A 225 5.97 12.72 -9.69
CA GLU A 225 5.86 11.50 -10.49
C GLU A 225 5.32 10.36 -9.62
N VAL A 226 5.81 10.23 -8.38
CA VAL A 226 5.30 9.24 -7.41
C VAL A 226 3.81 9.46 -7.16
N LEU A 227 3.40 10.70 -6.81
CA LEU A 227 2.00 11.03 -6.53
C LEU A 227 1.08 10.83 -7.75
N ALA A 228 1.61 10.91 -8.97
CA ALA A 228 0.88 10.58 -10.18
C ALA A 228 0.88 9.06 -10.48
N GLY A 229 1.74 8.26 -9.86
CA GLY A 229 1.96 6.85 -10.23
C GLY A 229 2.72 6.71 -11.56
N LEU A 230 3.59 7.66 -11.89
CA LEU A 230 4.29 7.80 -13.16
C LEU A 230 5.82 7.64 -13.04
N THR A 231 6.31 6.96 -12.00
CA THR A 231 7.77 6.78 -11.81
C THR A 231 8.41 5.96 -12.93
N GLY A 232 7.62 5.18 -13.67
CA GLY A 232 8.06 4.40 -14.82
C GLY A 232 8.90 3.18 -14.43
N GLU A 233 8.97 2.84 -13.14
CA GLU A 233 9.73 1.72 -12.58
C GLU A 233 9.05 0.36 -12.83
N HIS A 234 7.92 0.38 -13.53
CA HIS A 234 7.09 -0.77 -13.89
C HIS A 234 6.66 -0.77 -15.37
N LYS A 235 7.32 0.03 -16.23
CA LYS A 235 6.97 0.19 -17.66
C LYS A 235 6.93 -1.12 -18.47
N GLU A 236 7.71 -2.13 -18.08
CA GLU A 236 7.74 -3.43 -18.76
C GLU A 236 6.39 -4.18 -18.68
N ASP A 237 5.51 -3.81 -17.75
CA ASP A 237 4.19 -4.42 -17.58
C ASP A 237 3.02 -3.56 -18.15
N GLU A 238 3.28 -2.34 -18.64
CA GLU A 238 2.19 -1.41 -19.01
C GLU A 238 1.34 -1.91 -20.19
N GLU A 239 1.95 -2.33 -21.30
CA GLU A 239 1.19 -2.83 -22.47
C GLU A 239 0.42 -4.13 -22.18
N ALA A 240 1.02 -5.04 -21.39
CA ALA A 240 0.42 -6.31 -21.04
C ALA A 240 -0.69 -6.19 -19.97
N GLN A 241 -0.57 -5.21 -19.05
CA GLN A 241 -1.60 -4.92 -18.05
C GLN A 241 -2.76 -4.12 -18.65
N LEU A 242 -2.49 -3.14 -19.53
CA LEU A 242 -3.52 -2.34 -20.21
C LEU A 242 -4.48 -3.21 -21.04
N GLN A 243 -3.94 -4.18 -21.80
CA GLN A 243 -4.77 -5.09 -22.62
C GLN A 243 -5.71 -5.98 -21.79
N LYS A 244 -5.38 -6.27 -20.52
CA LYS A 244 -6.24 -7.11 -19.65
C LYS A 244 -7.23 -6.28 -18.84
N THR A 245 -6.88 -5.06 -18.44
CA THR A 245 -7.74 -4.20 -17.60
C THR A 245 -8.76 -3.41 -18.42
N GLU A 246 -8.49 -3.10 -19.70
CA GLU A 246 -9.49 -2.48 -20.61
C GLU A 246 -10.75 -3.33 -20.81
N VAL A 247 -10.68 -4.65 -20.58
CA VAL A 247 -11.80 -5.58 -20.79
C VAL A 247 -12.78 -5.59 -19.62
N GLU A 248 -12.41 -5.11 -18.41
CA GLU A 248 -13.18 -5.45 -17.20
C GLU A 248 -13.92 -4.33 -16.48
N VAL A 249 -13.55 -3.03 -16.57
CA VAL A 249 -14.27 -2.02 -15.76
C VAL A 249 -14.33 -0.61 -16.39
N ILE A 250 -15.51 -0.23 -16.90
CA ILE A 250 -15.93 1.18 -16.96
C ILE A 250 -16.76 1.46 -15.70
N GLN A 251 -16.12 1.89 -14.62
CA GLN A 251 -16.78 2.40 -13.42
C GLN A 251 -16.13 3.72 -13.00
N GLY A 252 -16.93 4.79 -12.96
CA GLY A 252 -16.48 6.13 -12.56
C GLY A 252 -16.04 7.03 -13.72
N LYS A 253 -15.67 8.27 -13.39
CA LYS A 253 -15.20 9.27 -14.36
C LYS A 253 -13.76 9.06 -14.81
N ARG A 254 -13.00 8.20 -14.13
CA ARG A 254 -11.59 7.89 -14.41
C ARG A 254 -11.41 6.45 -14.89
N ARG A 255 -10.47 6.22 -15.81
CA ARG A 255 -10.18 4.87 -16.33
C ARG A 255 -9.37 4.07 -15.31
N VAL A 256 -9.94 2.97 -14.83
CA VAL A 256 -9.21 1.96 -14.03
C VAL A 256 -8.08 1.37 -14.88
N GLY A 257 -6.94 1.11 -14.26
CA GLY A 257 -5.75 0.54 -14.90
C GLY A 257 -4.73 1.58 -15.38
N MET A 258 -5.06 2.87 -15.39
CA MET A 258 -4.13 3.94 -15.76
C MET A 258 -3.63 4.73 -14.55
N PRO A 259 -2.35 5.11 -14.50
CA PRO A 259 -1.87 6.08 -13.53
C PRO A 259 -2.61 7.42 -13.60
N GLY A 260 -2.32 8.28 -12.62
CA GLY A 260 -2.86 9.63 -12.58
C GLY A 260 -2.08 10.65 -13.41
N GLU A 261 -2.42 11.93 -13.22
CA GLU A 261 -1.72 13.04 -13.85
C GLU A 261 -0.93 13.83 -12.80
N ILE A 262 0.17 14.45 -13.22
CA ILE A 262 0.95 15.34 -12.35
C ILE A 262 0.07 16.53 -11.95
N ASP A 263 0.11 16.86 -10.65
CA ASP A 263 -0.60 18.00 -10.05
C ASP A 263 -2.14 17.97 -10.20
N ASP A 264 -2.74 16.79 -10.37
CA ASP A 264 -4.20 16.64 -10.45
C ASP A 264 -4.93 16.75 -9.10
N GLY A 265 -4.17 16.79 -7.99
CA GLY A 265 -4.69 16.95 -6.63
C GLY A 265 -5.20 15.68 -5.95
N TRP A 266 -5.13 14.53 -6.62
CA TRP A 266 -5.60 13.26 -6.09
C TRP A 266 -4.50 12.45 -5.38
N GLY A 267 -3.22 12.69 -5.68
CA GLY A 267 -2.10 12.21 -4.89
C GLY A 267 -1.60 13.34 -3.99
N ARG A 268 -1.45 13.09 -2.68
CA ARG A 268 -0.92 14.08 -1.73
C ARG A 268 0.13 13.47 -0.81
N LEU A 269 1.28 14.13 -0.70
CA LEU A 269 2.34 13.77 0.22
C LEU A 269 1.99 14.25 1.64
N HIS A 270 2.15 13.36 2.62
CA HIS A 270 2.14 13.67 4.05
C HIS A 270 3.43 13.14 4.67
N HIS A 271 4.01 13.88 5.62
CA HIS A 271 5.22 13.42 6.32
C HIS A 271 4.92 12.59 7.58
N SER A 272 3.67 12.63 8.05
CA SER A 272 3.18 11.89 9.21
C SER A 272 1.66 11.71 9.07
N LEU A 273 1.12 10.69 9.72
CA LEU A 273 -0.33 10.49 9.88
C LEU A 273 -0.91 11.24 11.10
N GLU A 274 -0.05 11.86 11.91
CA GLU A 274 -0.47 12.68 13.05
C GLU A 274 -1.22 13.94 12.58
N ASN A 275 -2.26 14.33 13.33
CA ASN A 275 -3.08 15.52 13.03
C ASN A 275 -3.65 15.52 11.60
N PHE A 276 -4.08 14.35 11.11
CA PHE A 276 -4.53 14.18 9.72
C PHE A 276 -5.65 15.17 9.33
N PRO A 277 -5.53 15.92 8.22
CA PRO A 277 -6.44 17.02 7.88
C PRO A 277 -7.71 16.51 7.16
N TYR A 278 -8.61 15.86 7.90
CA TYR A 278 -9.85 15.25 7.40
C TYR A 278 -10.66 16.15 6.44
N GLU A 279 -10.84 17.42 6.79
CA GLU A 279 -11.66 18.37 6.02
C GLU A 279 -11.12 18.61 4.60
N SER A 280 -9.79 18.55 4.42
CA SER A 280 -9.17 18.71 3.10
C SER A 280 -9.49 17.57 2.13
N TYR A 281 -10.05 16.46 2.63
CA TYR A 281 -10.54 15.30 1.88
C TYR A 281 -12.08 15.21 1.87
N GLY A 282 -12.78 16.25 2.36
CA GLY A 282 -14.22 16.25 2.51
C GLY A 282 -14.74 15.30 3.59
N ILE A 283 -13.87 14.79 4.47
CA ILE A 283 -14.24 13.86 5.52
C ILE A 283 -14.78 14.65 6.73
N GLY A 284 -16.02 14.36 7.13
CA GLY A 284 -16.66 14.99 8.30
C GLY A 284 -17.54 16.20 8.00
N SER A 285 -17.53 16.74 6.78
CA SER A 285 -18.47 17.79 6.37
C SER A 285 -19.90 17.25 6.34
N LYS A 286 -20.81 17.84 7.11
CA LYS A 286 -22.26 17.53 7.02
C LYS A 286 -22.79 17.99 5.66
N LEU A 287 -23.70 17.20 5.08
CA LEU A 287 -24.51 17.58 3.91
C LEU A 287 -25.35 18.82 4.21
#